data_AF-A0AAV0DD74-F1
#
_entry.id   AF-A0AAV0DD74-F1
#
_cell.length_a   1.000
_cell.length_b   1.000
_cell.length_c   1.000
_cell.angle_alpha   90.00
_cell.angle_beta   90.00
_cell.angle_gamma   90.00
#
_symmetry.space_group_name_H-M   'P 1'
#
loop_
_entity.id
_entity.type
_entity.pdbx_description
1 polymer ?
#
loop_
_entity_poly.entity_id
_entity_poly.type
_entity_poly.pdbx_seq_one_letter_code
_entity_poly.pdbx_strand_id
1 'polypeptide(L)'
;MTIGLLLLPIFSNSILQVLEHLTFFLYPGVRADSGTRRSFVFYVASAVFLVGVVPSWMDVVQNFQMHPFLWVFNFVFSEPSKSLSLCIYWLVLICASVVRFYKISKHSKLERILLRKYYHLLAVLMFIPALIFQPRFLDLAFGVAFAVFMLVEIIRVWRVWPLGQLVHQFMNAFTDHRDSDLLIVSHFSLLLGCALPIWLSFGFNDRPLAPFAGILSLGIGDTMASLVGHKYGVLRWSKTGKKTIEGTAAGITSVLAACSVLLPLLATTGYLLSKNLFSLILAVTLSGLLEAYTAQLDNAFIPLMFYSLLCL
;
A
#
# COMPACT_ATOMS: atom_id res chain seq x y z
N MET A 1 18.64 14.28 -1.90
CA MET A 1 18.50 12.81 -2.01
C MET A 1 19.79 12.06 -1.67
N THR A 2 20.95 12.44 -2.20
CA THR A 2 22.23 11.72 -1.98
C THR A 2 22.72 11.73 -0.52
N ILE A 3 22.49 12.82 0.22
CA ILE A 3 22.88 12.93 1.65
C ILE A 3 22.04 12.00 2.56
N GLY A 4 20.74 11.85 2.27
CA GLY A 4 19.85 10.95 3.05
C GLY A 4 20.19 9.46 2.91
N LEU A 5 20.67 9.05 1.74
CA LEU A 5 21.14 7.68 1.48
C LEU A 5 22.46 7.37 2.20
N LEU A 6 23.33 8.37 2.37
CA LEU A 6 24.60 8.26 3.11
C LEU A 6 24.41 8.26 4.64
N LEU A 7 23.36 8.90 5.15
CA LEU A 7 23.02 8.94 6.58
C LEU A 7 22.16 7.75 7.04
N LEU A 8 21.56 7.02 6.10
CA LEU A 8 20.75 5.81 6.33
C LEU A 8 21.46 4.74 7.20
N PRO A 9 22.76 4.41 7.01
CA PRO A 9 23.46 3.46 7.88
C PRO A 9 23.79 3.99 9.29
N ILE A 10 23.98 5.31 9.44
CA ILE A 10 24.20 5.93 10.78
C ILE A 10 22.88 5.91 11.55
N PHE A 11 21.79 6.21 10.88
CA PHE A 11 20.46 6.21 11.47
C PHE A 11 19.89 4.81 11.66
N SER A 12 20.27 3.82 10.85
CA SER A 12 19.94 2.41 11.14
C SER A 12 20.57 1.97 12.44
N ASN A 13 21.79 2.43 12.77
CA ASN A 13 22.41 2.19 14.08
C ASN A 13 21.67 2.93 15.20
N SER A 14 21.21 4.17 14.99
CA SER A 14 20.39 4.87 15.98
C SER A 14 19.01 4.22 16.18
N ILE A 15 18.37 3.74 15.10
CA ILE A 15 17.12 2.97 15.16
C ILE A 15 17.38 1.64 15.87
N LEU A 16 18.46 0.93 15.53
CA LEU A 16 18.84 -0.32 16.19
C LEU A 16 19.12 -0.10 17.67
N GLN A 17 19.83 0.97 18.03
CA GLN A 17 20.09 1.36 19.42
C GLN A 17 18.81 1.74 20.16
N VAL A 18 17.89 2.48 19.54
CA VAL A 18 16.58 2.80 20.13
C VAL A 18 15.75 1.52 20.27
N LEU A 19 15.78 0.62 19.28
CA LEU A 19 15.10 -0.67 19.30
C LEU A 19 15.70 -1.61 20.36
N GLU A 20 17.03 -1.62 20.52
CA GLU A 20 17.77 -2.35 21.54
C GLU A 20 17.54 -1.77 22.93
N HIS A 21 17.45 -0.45 23.05
CA HIS A 21 17.13 0.20 24.31
C HIS A 21 15.67 -0.06 24.69
N LEU A 22 14.77 -0.08 23.71
CA LEU A 22 13.38 -0.48 23.88
C LEU A 22 13.27 -1.95 24.28
N THR A 23 13.94 -2.88 23.59
CA THR A 23 13.93 -4.31 23.95
C THR A 23 14.53 -4.53 25.34
N PHE A 24 15.61 -3.85 25.70
CA PHE A 24 16.24 -3.89 27.01
C PHE A 24 15.31 -3.36 28.12
N PHE A 25 14.62 -2.25 27.91
CA PHE A 25 13.64 -1.70 28.87
C PHE A 25 12.34 -2.51 28.95
N LEU A 26 12.00 -3.24 27.89
CA LEU A 26 10.81 -4.10 27.80
C LEU A 26 11.06 -5.51 28.36
N TYR A 27 12.31 -5.95 28.51
CA TYR A 27 12.72 -7.23 29.12
C TYR A 27 13.33 -7.15 30.55
N PRO A 28 12.75 -6.43 31.54
CA PRO A 28 13.11 -6.68 32.93
C PRO A 28 12.41 -7.96 33.38
N GLY A 29 13.19 -8.88 33.96
CA GLY A 29 12.71 -10.17 34.47
C GLY A 29 11.44 -10.06 35.31
N VAL A 30 10.51 -10.97 35.01
CA VAL A 30 9.36 -11.45 35.81
C VAL A 30 8.94 -10.57 37.00
N ARG A 31 7.87 -9.78 36.82
CA ARG A 31 6.82 -9.56 37.85
C ARG A 31 5.55 -8.97 37.23
N ALA A 32 4.42 -9.32 37.84
CA ALA A 32 3.06 -9.33 37.28
C ALA A 32 2.40 -7.96 37.02
N ASP A 33 3.13 -6.85 37.17
CA ASP A 33 2.67 -5.47 36.87
C ASP A 33 3.34 -4.89 35.58
N SER A 34 3.90 -5.79 34.78
CA SER A 34 4.82 -5.46 33.68
C SER A 34 4.14 -4.96 32.40
N GLY A 35 2.86 -5.29 32.16
CA GLY A 35 2.17 -4.94 30.91
C GLY A 35 1.92 -3.43 30.76
N THR A 36 1.36 -2.80 31.79
CA THR A 36 1.04 -1.37 31.80
C THR A 36 2.32 -0.53 31.76
N ARG A 37 3.36 -0.92 32.51
CA ARG A 37 4.66 -0.24 32.49
C ARG A 37 5.34 -0.32 31.13
N ARG A 38 5.34 -1.51 30.50
CA ARG A 38 5.86 -1.71 29.13
C ARG A 38 5.12 -0.85 28.11
N SER A 39 3.80 -0.77 28.25
CA SER A 39 2.95 0.03 27.36
C SER A 39 3.21 1.53 27.55
N PHE A 40 3.35 1.98 28.80
CA PHE A 40 3.73 3.36 29.11
C PHE A 40 5.09 3.73 28.50
N VAL A 41 6.10 2.87 28.69
CA VAL A 41 7.43 3.07 28.07
C VAL A 41 7.33 3.14 26.55
N PHE A 42 6.54 2.27 25.92
CA PHE A 42 6.32 2.28 24.49
C PHE A 42 5.69 3.60 24.00
N TYR A 43 4.65 4.10 24.67
CA TYR A 43 3.99 5.36 24.30
C TYR A 43 4.92 6.56 24.49
N VAL A 44 5.65 6.62 25.60
CA VAL A 44 6.63 7.69 25.87
C VAL A 44 7.73 7.66 24.81
N ALA A 45 8.28 6.49 24.49
CA ALA A 45 9.31 6.37 23.47
C ALA A 45 8.81 6.72 22.06
N SER A 46 7.58 6.33 21.74
CA SER A 46 6.94 6.70 20.47
C SER A 46 6.74 8.22 20.37
N ALA A 47 6.34 8.87 21.48
CA ALA A 47 6.21 10.32 21.53
C ALA A 47 7.57 11.03 21.39
N VAL A 48 8.61 10.55 22.08
CA VAL A 48 9.99 11.06 21.94
C VAL A 48 10.50 10.89 20.52
N PHE A 49 10.22 9.76 19.88
CA PHE A 49 10.57 9.53 18.48
C PHE A 49 9.88 10.54 17.55
N LEU A 50 8.56 10.73 17.70
CA LEU A 50 7.78 11.64 16.85
C LEU A 50 8.12 13.13 17.05
N VAL A 51 8.43 13.55 18.28
CA VAL A 51 8.66 14.97 18.62
C VAL A 51 10.14 15.36 18.58
N GLY A 52 11.05 14.41 18.85
CA GLY A 52 12.49 14.68 18.86
C GLY A 52 13.19 14.16 17.62
N VAL A 53 13.08 12.85 17.38
CA VAL A 53 13.89 12.16 16.37
C VAL A 53 13.45 12.52 14.95
N VAL A 54 12.15 12.48 14.67
CA VAL A 54 11.62 12.79 13.31
C VAL A 54 11.91 14.23 12.88
N PRO A 55 11.67 15.27 13.71
CA PRO A 55 11.96 16.65 13.32
C PRO A 55 13.46 16.89 13.11
N SER A 56 14.30 16.35 14.00
CA SER A 56 15.77 16.45 13.86
C SER A 56 16.26 15.79 12.58
N TRP A 57 15.68 14.63 12.21
CA TRP A 57 16.01 13.96 10.95
C TRP A 57 15.60 14.78 9.73
N MET A 58 14.40 15.38 9.74
CA MET A 58 13.92 16.22 8.63
C MET A 58 14.74 17.49 8.47
N ASP A 59 15.18 18.11 9.57
CA ASP A 59 16.08 19.26 9.53
C ASP A 59 17.43 18.87 8.90
N VAL A 60 18.04 17.77 9.32
CA VAL A 60 19.33 17.30 8.78
C VAL A 60 19.26 16.91 7.30
N VAL A 61 18.20 16.19 6.89
CA VAL A 61 18.13 15.62 5.53
C VAL A 61 17.59 16.59 4.50
N GLN A 62 16.66 17.47 4.90
CA GLN A 62 15.96 18.36 3.98
C GLN A 62 16.11 19.85 4.31
N ASN A 63 16.91 20.24 5.32
CA ASN A 63 17.03 21.62 5.82
C ASN A 63 15.66 22.23 6.17
N PHE A 64 14.77 21.40 6.72
CA PHE A 64 13.43 21.81 7.11
C PHE A 64 13.46 22.55 8.45
N GLN A 65 13.35 23.88 8.40
CA GLN A 65 13.27 24.71 9.62
C GLN A 65 11.90 24.67 10.32
N MET A 66 10.92 23.94 9.76
CA MET A 66 9.58 23.82 10.35
C MET A 66 9.34 22.42 10.90
N HIS A 67 8.66 22.35 12.04
CA HIS A 67 8.25 21.09 12.63
C HIS A 67 7.39 20.26 11.65
N PRO A 68 7.62 18.95 11.49
CA PRO A 68 6.96 18.10 10.49
C PRO A 68 5.43 18.17 10.55
N PHE A 69 4.85 18.18 11.75
CA PHE A 69 3.40 18.27 11.92
C PHE A 69 2.83 19.61 11.43
N LEU A 70 3.56 20.71 11.67
CA LEU A 70 3.16 22.03 11.18
C LEU A 70 3.31 22.10 9.66
N TRP A 71 4.34 21.47 9.11
CA TRP A 71 4.49 21.39 7.66
C TRP A 71 3.36 20.57 7.02
N VAL A 72 3.01 19.41 7.57
CA VAL A 72 1.87 18.60 7.09
C VAL A 72 0.59 19.41 7.17
N PHE A 73 0.34 20.10 8.28
CA PHE A 73 -0.82 20.97 8.43
C PHE A 73 -0.84 22.04 7.32
N ASN A 74 0.24 22.81 7.19
CA ASN A 74 0.36 23.83 6.15
C ASN A 74 0.18 23.25 4.75
N PHE A 75 0.78 22.10 4.46
CA PHE A 75 0.67 21.42 3.17
C PHE A 75 -0.77 21.01 2.85
N VAL A 76 -1.49 20.41 3.80
CA VAL A 76 -2.90 20.01 3.64
C VAL A 76 -3.80 21.22 3.42
N PHE A 77 -3.50 22.35 4.08
CA PHE A 77 -4.27 23.59 3.96
C PHE A 77 -3.75 24.55 2.88
N SER A 78 -2.71 24.19 2.12
CA SER A 78 -2.21 25.02 1.00
C SER A 78 -3.23 25.14 -0.13
N GLU A 79 -3.92 24.03 -0.47
CA GLU A 79 -4.99 24.00 -1.48
C GLU A 79 -6.28 23.42 -0.86
N PRO A 80 -6.94 24.17 0.05
CA PRO A 80 -7.95 23.60 0.93
C PRO A 80 -9.16 23.07 0.16
N SER A 81 -9.55 23.71 -0.95
CA SER A 81 -10.70 23.28 -1.75
C SER A 81 -10.50 21.88 -2.34
N LYS A 82 -9.37 21.63 -2.99
CA LYS A 82 -9.06 20.35 -3.63
C LYS A 82 -8.80 19.25 -2.61
N SER A 83 -7.97 19.52 -1.59
CA SER A 83 -7.61 18.53 -0.58
C SER A 83 -8.81 18.17 0.32
N LEU A 84 -9.63 19.14 0.72
CA LEU A 84 -10.84 18.87 1.50
C LEU A 84 -11.89 18.13 0.67
N SER A 85 -12.08 18.49 -0.61
CA SER A 85 -12.98 17.76 -1.51
C SER A 85 -12.58 16.29 -1.64
N LEU A 86 -11.27 16.03 -1.77
CA LEU A 86 -10.74 14.67 -1.88
C LEU A 86 -10.88 13.90 -0.56
N CYS A 87 -10.66 14.54 0.59
CA CYS A 87 -10.94 13.96 1.91
C CYS A 87 -12.42 13.61 2.09
N ILE A 88 -13.35 14.49 1.68
CA ILE A 88 -14.79 14.23 1.73
C ILE A 88 -15.13 13.05 0.80
N TYR A 89 -14.58 13.02 -0.40
CA TYR A 89 -14.76 11.93 -1.35
C TYR A 89 -14.33 10.58 -0.75
N TRP A 90 -13.13 10.52 -0.16
CA TRP A 90 -12.65 9.33 0.53
C TRP A 90 -13.51 8.94 1.73
N LEU A 91 -13.95 9.91 2.54
CA LEU A 91 -14.83 9.64 3.68
C LEU A 91 -16.15 9.01 3.22
N VAL A 92 -16.79 9.58 2.19
CA VAL A 92 -18.03 9.05 1.62
C VAL A 92 -17.82 7.63 1.07
N LEU A 93 -16.72 7.39 0.34
CA LEU A 93 -16.38 6.06 -0.18
C LEU A 93 -16.17 5.03 0.94
N ILE A 94 -15.45 5.40 1.99
CA ILE A 94 -15.19 4.52 3.15
C ILE A 94 -16.49 4.24 3.91
N CYS A 95 -17.30 5.27 4.19
CA CYS A 95 -18.59 5.06 4.85
C CYS A 95 -19.51 4.15 4.02
N ALA A 96 -19.62 4.40 2.72
CA ALA A 96 -20.40 3.55 1.82
C ALA A 96 -19.86 2.11 1.76
N SER A 97 -18.54 1.94 1.79
CA SER A 97 -17.91 0.62 1.74
C SER A 97 -18.11 -0.18 3.03
N VAL A 98 -18.01 0.47 4.19
CA VAL A 98 -18.30 -0.14 5.51
C VAL A 98 -19.77 -0.54 5.64
N VAL A 99 -20.69 0.31 5.19
CA VAL A 99 -22.14 -0.01 5.22
C VAL A 99 -22.45 -1.22 4.34
N ARG A 100 -21.88 -1.26 3.11
CA ARG A 100 -22.03 -2.42 2.23
C ARG A 100 -21.37 -3.67 2.81
N PHE A 101 -20.19 -3.53 3.41
CA PHE A 101 -19.48 -4.62 4.07
C PHE A 101 -20.32 -5.25 5.17
N TYR A 102 -20.89 -4.44 6.07
CA TYR A 102 -21.75 -4.93 7.15
C TYR A 102 -22.94 -5.73 6.63
N LYS A 103 -23.51 -5.32 5.48
CA LYS A 103 -24.62 -6.01 4.83
C LYS A 103 -24.18 -7.32 4.16
N ILE A 104 -22.97 -7.37 3.61
CA ILE A 104 -22.43 -8.53 2.90
C ILE A 104 -21.94 -9.60 3.87
N SER A 105 -21.29 -9.24 4.98
CA SER A 105 -20.59 -10.11 5.96
C SER A 105 -21.45 -11.22 6.64
N LYS A 106 -22.70 -11.44 6.21
CA LYS A 106 -23.65 -12.33 6.86
C LYS A 106 -23.71 -13.73 6.23
N HIS A 107 -23.00 -14.02 5.13
CA HIS A 107 -22.95 -15.35 4.51
C HIS A 107 -21.50 -15.89 4.36
N SER A 108 -21.34 -17.07 3.75
CA SER A 108 -20.24 -18.03 3.94
C SER A 108 -18.79 -17.63 3.52
N LYS A 109 -17.83 -18.58 3.64
CA LYS A 109 -16.40 -18.51 3.22
C LYS A 109 -16.12 -17.92 1.81
N LEU A 110 -17.06 -17.99 0.87
CA LEU A 110 -16.95 -17.35 -0.45
C LEU A 110 -16.83 -15.82 -0.34
N GLU A 111 -17.35 -15.24 0.74
CA GLU A 111 -17.28 -13.81 1.01
C GLU A 111 -15.86 -13.32 1.25
N ARG A 112 -14.98 -14.10 1.88
CA ARG A 112 -13.62 -13.61 2.20
C ARG A 112 -12.78 -13.36 0.95
N ILE A 113 -12.92 -14.20 -0.07
CA ILE A 113 -12.22 -14.01 -1.36
C ILE A 113 -12.79 -12.80 -2.09
N LEU A 114 -14.12 -12.69 -2.17
CA LEU A 114 -14.79 -11.54 -2.78
C LEU A 114 -14.47 -10.23 -2.02
N LEU A 115 -14.32 -10.31 -0.71
CA LEU A 115 -13.95 -9.20 0.17
C LEU A 115 -12.54 -8.69 -0.12
N ARG A 116 -11.57 -9.59 -0.28
CA ARG A 116 -10.21 -9.19 -0.70
C ARG A 116 -10.27 -8.40 -2.00
N LYS A 117 -11.01 -8.89 -3.00
CA LYS A 117 -11.17 -8.20 -4.29
C LYS A 117 -11.94 -6.88 -4.17
N TYR A 118 -12.90 -6.80 -3.25
CA TYR A 118 -13.60 -5.57 -2.93
C TYR A 118 -12.65 -4.47 -2.41
N TYR A 119 -11.70 -4.81 -1.54
CA TYR A 119 -10.68 -3.85 -1.11
C TYR A 119 -9.74 -3.41 -2.24
N HIS A 120 -9.42 -4.30 -3.19
CA HIS A 120 -8.61 -3.93 -4.36
C HIS A 120 -9.38 -2.95 -5.26
N LEU A 121 -10.69 -3.16 -5.46
CA LEU A 121 -11.54 -2.21 -6.18
C LEU A 121 -11.69 -0.87 -5.42
N LEU A 122 -11.82 -0.91 -4.09
CA LEU A 122 -11.86 0.31 -3.28
C LEU A 122 -10.55 1.11 -3.42
N ALA A 123 -9.40 0.43 -3.45
CA ALA A 123 -8.11 1.07 -3.70
C ALA A 123 -8.06 1.76 -5.08
N VAL A 124 -8.60 1.14 -6.14
CA VAL A 124 -8.74 1.79 -7.47
C VAL A 124 -9.55 3.07 -7.38
N LEU A 125 -10.73 3.01 -6.75
CA LEU A 125 -11.64 4.15 -6.63
C LEU A 125 -11.04 5.29 -5.78
N MET A 126 -10.31 4.95 -4.72
CA MET A 126 -9.69 5.95 -3.86
C MET A 126 -8.44 6.57 -4.49
N PHE A 127 -7.56 5.75 -5.09
CA PHE A 127 -6.21 6.18 -5.46
C PHE A 127 -6.10 6.71 -6.89
N ILE A 128 -6.85 6.20 -7.87
CA ILE A 128 -6.77 6.72 -9.26
C ILE A 128 -7.15 8.21 -9.32
N PRO A 129 -8.31 8.64 -8.80
CA PRO A 129 -8.68 10.06 -8.85
C PRO A 129 -7.68 10.93 -8.09
N ALA A 130 -7.21 10.46 -6.93
CA ALA A 130 -6.25 11.19 -6.13
C ALA A 130 -4.90 11.37 -6.85
N LEU A 131 -4.44 10.34 -7.58
CA LEU A 131 -3.21 10.39 -8.35
C LEU A 131 -3.32 11.34 -9.55
N ILE A 132 -4.51 11.44 -10.17
CA ILE A 132 -4.78 12.36 -11.29
C ILE A 132 -4.88 13.81 -10.79
N PHE A 133 -5.64 14.07 -9.73
CA PHE A 133 -5.94 15.43 -9.29
C PHE A 133 -4.89 16.04 -8.34
N GLN A 134 -4.35 15.25 -7.41
CA GLN A 134 -3.39 15.71 -6.40
C GLN A 134 -2.34 14.63 -6.06
N PRO A 135 -1.39 14.33 -6.97
CA PRO A 135 -0.40 13.26 -6.77
C PRO A 135 0.47 13.48 -5.53
N ARG A 136 0.86 14.73 -5.23
CA ARG A 136 1.66 15.07 -4.03
C ARG A 136 0.89 14.85 -2.72
N PHE A 137 -0.42 15.05 -2.73
CA PHE A 137 -1.26 14.80 -1.56
C PHE A 137 -1.40 13.29 -1.31
N LEU A 138 -1.60 12.52 -2.39
CA LEU A 138 -1.66 11.06 -2.32
C LEU A 138 -0.34 10.46 -1.82
N ASP A 139 0.80 10.99 -2.27
CA ASP A 139 2.14 10.58 -1.81
C ASP A 139 2.30 10.74 -0.29
N LEU A 140 1.96 11.94 0.22
CA LEU A 140 1.95 12.20 1.67
C LEU A 140 0.99 11.26 2.40
N ALA A 141 -0.22 11.07 1.88
CA ALA A 141 -1.22 10.18 2.47
C ALA A 141 -0.75 8.73 2.52
N PHE A 142 -0.06 8.23 1.50
CA PHE A 142 0.56 6.90 1.51
C PHE A 142 1.65 6.78 2.58
N GLY A 143 2.51 7.79 2.72
CA GLY A 143 3.53 7.82 3.76
C GLY A 143 2.93 7.79 5.17
N VAL A 144 1.90 8.61 5.43
CA VAL A 144 1.17 8.63 6.70
C VAL A 144 0.46 7.30 6.95
N ALA A 145 -0.23 6.75 5.95
CA ALA A 145 -0.90 5.46 6.07
C ALA A 145 0.11 4.36 6.41
N PHE A 146 1.25 4.29 5.70
CA PHE A 146 2.30 3.31 5.97
C PHE A 146 2.82 3.41 7.41
N ALA A 147 3.08 4.64 7.90
CA ALA A 147 3.50 4.86 9.29
C ALA A 147 2.44 4.39 10.30
N VAL A 148 1.16 4.64 10.05
CA VAL A 148 0.06 4.17 10.90
C VAL A 148 -0.03 2.64 10.90
N PHE A 149 0.04 2.00 9.73
CA PHE A 149 0.03 0.54 9.63
C PHE A 149 1.22 -0.09 10.37
N MET A 150 2.42 0.49 10.24
CA MET A 150 3.60 0.06 10.99
C MET A 150 3.40 0.19 12.50
N LEU A 151 2.85 1.31 12.98
CA LEU A 151 2.57 1.52 14.40
C LEU A 151 1.52 0.52 14.93
N VAL A 152 0.45 0.26 14.17
CA VAL A 152 -0.56 -0.75 14.51
C VAL A 152 0.05 -2.14 14.60
N GLU A 153 0.94 -2.50 13.68
CA GLU A 153 1.63 -3.79 13.70
C GLU A 153 2.58 -3.91 14.89
N ILE A 154 3.30 -2.85 15.25
CA ILE A 154 4.13 -2.82 16.46
C ILE A 154 3.25 -3.00 17.70
N ILE A 155 2.11 -2.31 17.80
CA ILE A 155 1.14 -2.48 18.90
C ILE A 155 0.64 -3.94 18.97
N ARG A 156 0.38 -4.56 17.81
CA ARG A 156 -0.06 -5.97 17.71
C ARG A 156 1.00 -6.94 18.20
N VAL A 157 2.21 -6.84 17.66
CA VAL A 157 3.34 -7.75 17.94
C VAL A 157 3.73 -7.68 19.42
N TRP A 158 3.78 -6.46 19.97
CA TRP A 158 4.18 -6.23 21.36
C TRP A 158 3.02 -6.32 22.36
N ARG A 159 1.78 -6.57 21.87
CA ARG A 159 0.55 -6.64 22.68
C ARG A 159 0.42 -5.49 23.68
N VAL A 160 0.66 -4.26 23.20
CA VAL A 160 0.64 -3.03 24.02
C VAL A 160 -0.76 -2.79 24.58
N TRP A 161 -0.89 -2.66 25.89
CA TRP A 161 -2.17 -2.37 26.54
C TRP A 161 -2.61 -0.91 26.29
N PRO A 162 -3.89 -0.60 26.04
CA PRO A 162 -5.07 -1.49 26.04
C PRO A 162 -5.39 -2.11 24.66
N LEU A 163 -4.85 -1.56 23.57
CA LEU A 163 -5.29 -1.88 22.21
C LEU A 163 -4.75 -3.21 21.66
N GLY A 164 -3.63 -3.71 22.19
CA GLY A 164 -2.87 -4.82 21.62
C GLY A 164 -3.67 -6.10 21.46
N GLN A 165 -4.52 -6.45 22.42
CA GLN A 165 -5.39 -7.64 22.32
C GLN A 165 -6.50 -7.45 21.28
N LEU A 166 -7.14 -6.28 21.27
CA LEU A 166 -8.19 -5.95 20.30
C LEU A 166 -7.65 -5.94 18.87
N VAL A 167 -6.50 -5.30 18.66
CA VAL A 167 -5.82 -5.26 17.35
C VAL A 167 -5.38 -6.66 16.92
N HIS A 168 -4.83 -7.47 17.82
CA HIS A 168 -4.42 -8.84 17.52
C HIS A 168 -5.60 -9.72 17.09
N GLN A 169 -6.71 -9.66 17.83
CA GLN A 169 -7.93 -10.41 17.49
C GLN A 169 -8.53 -9.93 16.17
N PHE A 170 -8.62 -8.61 15.97
CA PHE A 170 -9.13 -8.02 14.73
C PHE A 170 -8.29 -8.43 13.53
N MET A 171 -6.97 -8.22 13.58
CA MET A 171 -6.07 -8.51 12.46
C MET A 171 -6.01 -10.01 12.16
N ASN A 172 -5.98 -10.88 13.18
CA ASN A 172 -5.99 -12.33 12.98
C ASN A 172 -7.27 -12.84 12.29
N ALA A 173 -8.40 -12.14 12.43
CA ALA A 173 -9.63 -12.51 11.73
C ALA A 173 -9.54 -12.33 10.21
N PHE A 174 -8.60 -11.50 9.73
CA PHE A 174 -8.36 -11.22 8.32
C PHE A 174 -7.07 -11.85 7.76
N THR A 175 -6.29 -12.53 8.60
CA THR A 175 -5.07 -13.25 8.21
C THR A 175 -5.41 -14.52 7.44
N ASP A 176 -4.69 -14.80 6.36
CA ASP A 176 -4.83 -16.03 5.58
C ASP A 176 -3.73 -17.04 5.95
N HIS A 177 -3.91 -18.31 5.62
CA HIS A 177 -2.90 -19.38 5.80
C HIS A 177 -1.55 -19.11 5.09
N ARG A 178 -1.51 -18.09 4.23
CA ARG A 178 -0.32 -17.64 3.50
C ARG A 178 0.53 -16.66 4.29
N ASP A 179 -0.03 -16.06 5.33
CA ASP A 179 0.67 -15.11 6.19
C ASP A 179 1.43 -15.89 7.28
N SER A 180 2.67 -15.50 7.53
CA SER A 180 3.48 -16.06 8.61
C SER A 180 3.05 -15.46 9.96
N ASP A 181 3.11 -16.22 11.04
CA ASP A 181 2.68 -15.79 12.39
C ASP A 181 3.37 -14.50 12.89
N LEU A 182 4.57 -14.20 12.37
CA LEU A 182 5.40 -13.09 12.81
C LEU A 182 5.00 -11.73 12.22
N LEU A 183 4.57 -11.66 10.94
CA LEU A 183 4.21 -10.41 10.28
C LEU A 183 3.06 -10.65 9.33
N ILE A 184 1.97 -9.88 9.47
CA ILE A 184 0.82 -10.00 8.57
C ILE A 184 1.07 -9.22 7.28
N VAL A 185 1.97 -9.77 6.45
CA VAL A 185 2.44 -9.17 5.19
C VAL A 185 1.27 -8.83 4.26
N SER A 186 0.18 -9.62 4.27
CA SER A 186 -0.98 -9.39 3.41
C SER A 186 -1.59 -7.98 3.53
N HIS A 187 -1.69 -7.41 4.73
CA HIS A 187 -2.31 -6.08 4.92
C HIS A 187 -1.41 -4.94 4.39
N PHE A 188 -0.09 -5.10 4.52
CA PHE A 188 0.89 -4.16 4.00
C PHE A 188 1.07 -4.28 2.49
N SER A 189 0.88 -5.49 1.94
CA SER A 189 1.19 -5.79 0.55
C SER A 189 0.38 -4.95 -0.45
N LEU A 190 -0.92 -4.74 -0.20
CA LEU A 190 -1.77 -3.91 -1.08
C LEU A 190 -1.38 -2.44 -1.02
N LEU A 191 -1.13 -1.91 0.18
CA LEU A 191 -0.73 -0.52 0.38
C LEU A 191 0.64 -0.25 -0.29
N LEU A 192 1.65 -1.07 0.03
CA LEU A 192 2.98 -0.95 -0.54
C LEU A 192 2.98 -1.22 -2.05
N GLY A 193 2.21 -2.19 -2.51
CA GLY A 193 2.09 -2.50 -3.93
C GLY A 193 1.56 -1.32 -4.75
N CYS A 194 0.64 -0.53 -4.18
CA CYS A 194 0.19 0.73 -4.79
C CYS A 194 1.17 1.90 -4.59
N ALA A 195 1.78 2.04 -3.41
CA ALA A 195 2.62 3.18 -3.06
C ALA A 195 4.01 3.17 -3.72
N LEU A 196 4.65 1.99 -3.82
CA LEU A 196 6.03 1.89 -4.31
C LEU A 196 6.20 2.40 -5.75
N PRO A 197 5.34 2.05 -6.73
CA PRO A 197 5.45 2.61 -8.08
C PRO A 197 5.33 4.15 -8.11
N ILE A 198 4.52 4.74 -7.22
CA ILE A 198 4.36 6.19 -7.12
C ILE A 198 5.65 6.83 -6.57
N TRP A 199 6.20 6.27 -5.49
CA TRP A 199 7.45 6.74 -4.87
C TRP A 199 8.65 6.63 -5.81
N LEU A 200 8.74 5.51 -6.55
CA LEU A 200 9.81 5.30 -7.53
C LEU A 200 9.70 6.22 -8.75
N SER A 201 8.49 6.64 -9.10
CA SER A 201 8.25 7.59 -10.20
C SER A 201 8.50 9.05 -9.80
N PHE A 202 8.73 9.35 -8.52
CA PHE A 202 8.91 10.72 -8.05
C PHE A 202 10.18 11.34 -8.64
N GLY A 203 10.01 12.30 -9.54
CA GLY A 203 11.11 12.97 -10.25
C GLY A 203 11.38 12.48 -11.68
N PHE A 204 10.69 11.41 -12.13
CA PHE A 204 10.79 10.90 -13.50
C PHE A 204 9.49 11.17 -14.27
N ASN A 205 9.48 12.20 -15.13
CA ASN A 205 8.28 12.66 -15.85
C ASN A 205 8.05 12.00 -17.22
N ASP A 206 8.96 11.12 -17.65
CA ASP A 206 8.95 10.62 -19.04
C ASP A 206 7.92 9.50 -19.28
N ARG A 207 7.33 8.93 -18.22
CA ARG A 207 6.43 7.76 -18.29
C ARG A 207 5.16 8.00 -17.46
N PRO A 208 4.07 8.53 -18.06
CA PRO A 208 2.87 8.93 -17.31
C PRO A 208 2.08 7.77 -16.69
N LEU A 209 2.23 6.55 -17.20
CA LEU A 209 1.54 5.35 -16.68
C LEU A 209 2.29 4.65 -15.54
N ALA A 210 3.58 4.91 -15.38
CA ALA A 210 4.42 4.18 -14.42
C ALA A 210 3.93 4.33 -12.96
N PRO A 211 3.50 5.52 -12.48
CA PRO A 211 2.95 5.66 -11.13
C PRO A 211 1.66 4.84 -10.90
N PHE A 212 0.91 4.53 -11.96
CA PHE A 212 -0.34 3.79 -11.88
C PHE A 212 -0.15 2.27 -11.86
N ALA A 213 1.08 1.77 -12.08
CA ALA A 213 1.35 0.35 -12.27
C ALA A 213 0.75 -0.52 -11.15
N GLY A 214 0.95 -0.15 -9.89
CA GLY A 214 0.44 -0.90 -8.75
C GLY A 214 -1.08 -0.89 -8.62
N ILE A 215 -1.71 0.26 -8.87
CA ILE A 215 -3.16 0.39 -8.79
C ILE A 215 -3.83 -0.38 -9.93
N LEU A 216 -3.24 -0.36 -11.14
CA LEU A 216 -3.76 -1.06 -12.30
C LEU A 216 -3.59 -2.59 -12.17
N SER A 217 -2.40 -3.07 -11.78
CA SER A 217 -2.15 -4.51 -11.70
C SER A 217 -2.92 -5.17 -10.55
N LEU A 218 -2.88 -4.61 -9.34
CA LEU A 218 -3.59 -5.17 -8.18
C LEU A 218 -5.08 -4.86 -8.23
N GLY A 219 -5.42 -3.62 -8.54
CA GLY A 219 -6.79 -3.15 -8.48
C GLY A 219 -7.66 -3.72 -9.60
N ILE A 220 -7.20 -3.58 -10.84
CA ILE A 220 -7.97 -3.96 -12.04
C ILE A 220 -7.60 -5.37 -12.50
N GLY A 221 -6.31 -5.63 -12.72
CA GLY A 221 -5.80 -6.90 -13.24
C GLY A 221 -6.16 -8.10 -12.36
N ASP A 222 -5.70 -8.10 -11.11
CA ASP A 222 -5.90 -9.21 -10.16
C ASP A 222 -7.39 -9.41 -9.80
N THR A 223 -8.19 -8.34 -9.81
CA THR A 223 -9.65 -8.41 -9.63
C THR A 223 -10.33 -9.08 -10.82
N MET A 224 -10.08 -8.60 -12.05
CA MET A 224 -10.71 -9.14 -13.25
C MET A 224 -10.25 -10.57 -13.54
N ALA A 225 -8.97 -10.87 -13.32
CA ALA A 225 -8.44 -12.21 -13.48
C ALA A 225 -9.11 -13.22 -12.53
N SER A 226 -9.38 -12.81 -11.29
CA SER A 226 -10.03 -13.67 -10.31
C SER A 226 -11.55 -13.79 -10.52
N LEU A 227 -12.23 -12.70 -10.86
CA LEU A 227 -13.68 -12.71 -11.10
C LEU A 227 -14.05 -13.54 -12.34
N VAL A 228 -13.37 -13.28 -13.46
CA VAL A 228 -13.59 -14.02 -14.71
C VAL A 228 -13.06 -15.44 -14.59
N GLY A 229 -11.88 -15.62 -13.98
CA GLY A 229 -11.34 -16.96 -13.75
C GLY A 229 -12.23 -17.83 -12.86
N HIS A 230 -12.94 -17.25 -11.89
CA HIS A 230 -13.88 -17.99 -11.07
C HIS A 230 -15.20 -18.32 -11.80
N LYS A 231 -15.73 -17.39 -12.60
CA LYS A 231 -17.05 -17.54 -13.24
C LYS A 231 -16.99 -18.29 -14.58
N TYR A 232 -15.92 -18.11 -15.34
CA TYR A 232 -15.78 -18.59 -16.72
C TYR A 232 -14.51 -19.40 -16.97
N GLY A 233 -13.67 -19.61 -15.95
CA GLY A 233 -12.40 -20.32 -16.12
C GLY A 233 -12.59 -21.82 -16.32
N VAL A 234 -12.14 -22.33 -17.46
CA VAL A 234 -12.19 -23.75 -17.81
C VAL A 234 -10.77 -24.31 -17.90
N LEU A 235 -9.89 -23.62 -18.63
CA LEU A 235 -8.51 -24.04 -18.87
C LEU A 235 -7.59 -23.55 -17.75
N ARG A 236 -7.00 -24.48 -17.00
CA ARG A 236 -6.07 -24.17 -15.91
C ARG A 236 -4.62 -24.21 -16.40
N TRP A 237 -3.80 -23.29 -15.89
CA TRP A 237 -2.36 -23.26 -16.18
C TRP A 237 -1.61 -24.48 -15.64
N SER A 238 -2.06 -25.02 -14.51
CA SER A 238 -1.50 -26.22 -13.89
C SER A 238 -2.62 -27.13 -13.42
N LYS A 239 -2.38 -28.45 -13.49
CA LYS A 239 -3.34 -29.48 -13.03
C LYS A 239 -3.69 -29.32 -11.53
N THR A 240 -2.79 -28.76 -10.74
CA THR A 240 -2.97 -28.51 -9.29
C THR A 240 -3.31 -27.05 -8.95
N GLY A 241 -3.23 -26.14 -9.92
CA GLY A 241 -3.41 -24.70 -9.72
C GLY A 241 -4.86 -24.23 -9.78
N LYS A 242 -5.13 -23.08 -9.15
CA LYS A 242 -6.44 -22.39 -9.23
C LYS A 242 -6.51 -21.30 -10.31
N LYS A 243 -5.37 -20.95 -10.92
CA LYS A 243 -5.26 -19.90 -11.95
C LYS A 243 -5.66 -20.47 -13.32
N THR A 244 -6.45 -19.70 -14.06
CA THR A 244 -7.03 -20.08 -15.36
C THR A 244 -6.54 -19.15 -16.47
N ILE A 245 -6.46 -19.68 -17.69
CA ILE A 245 -6.04 -18.94 -18.88
C ILE A 245 -7.05 -17.84 -19.18
N GLU A 246 -8.35 -18.12 -19.05
CA GLU A 246 -9.42 -17.14 -19.26
C GLU A 246 -9.36 -16.00 -18.23
N GLY A 247 -9.00 -16.33 -16.98
CA GLY A 247 -8.73 -15.35 -15.94
C GLY A 247 -7.55 -14.45 -16.32
N THR A 248 -6.40 -15.03 -16.65
CA THR A 248 -5.22 -14.25 -17.06
C THR A 248 -5.50 -13.36 -18.27
N ALA A 249 -6.21 -13.87 -19.28
CA ALA A 249 -6.62 -13.09 -20.45
C ALA A 249 -7.53 -11.92 -20.07
N ALA A 250 -8.50 -12.13 -19.17
CA ALA A 250 -9.36 -11.08 -18.65
C ALA A 250 -8.58 -10.01 -17.85
N GLY A 251 -7.61 -10.42 -17.04
CA GLY A 251 -6.70 -9.50 -16.34
C GLY A 251 -5.94 -8.61 -17.32
N ILE A 252 -5.23 -9.22 -18.28
CA ILE A 252 -4.45 -8.51 -19.30
C ILE A 252 -5.32 -7.53 -20.09
N THR A 253 -6.47 -8.00 -20.62
CA THR A 253 -7.37 -7.16 -21.42
C THR A 253 -7.96 -6.00 -20.61
N SER A 254 -8.31 -6.22 -19.35
CA SER A 254 -8.85 -5.17 -18.48
C SER A 254 -7.81 -4.10 -18.14
N VAL A 255 -6.55 -4.48 -17.89
CA VAL A 255 -5.46 -3.53 -17.65
C VAL A 255 -5.14 -2.75 -18.93
N LEU A 256 -5.12 -3.40 -20.10
CA LEU A 256 -4.94 -2.70 -21.39
C LEU A 256 -6.06 -1.69 -21.64
N ALA A 257 -7.31 -2.06 -21.38
CA ALA A 257 -8.45 -1.16 -21.50
C ALA A 257 -8.37 0.01 -20.50
N ALA A 258 -7.93 -0.23 -19.27
CA ALA A 258 -7.72 0.83 -18.29
C ALA A 258 -6.60 1.79 -18.74
N CYS A 259 -5.48 1.27 -19.23
CA CYS A 259 -4.40 2.08 -19.79
C CYS A 259 -4.85 2.90 -21.00
N SER A 260 -5.69 2.35 -21.88
CA SER A 260 -6.17 3.07 -23.06
C SER A 260 -7.12 4.21 -22.72
N VAL A 261 -7.89 4.10 -21.63
CA VAL A 261 -8.72 5.20 -21.10
C VAL A 261 -7.87 6.23 -20.36
N LEU A 262 -6.86 5.78 -19.61
CA LEU A 262 -6.04 6.65 -18.78
C LEU A 262 -5.02 7.48 -19.59
N LEU A 263 -4.49 6.92 -20.69
CA LEU A 263 -3.51 7.57 -21.55
C LEU A 263 -4.00 8.92 -22.11
N PRO A 264 -5.19 9.03 -22.74
CA PRO A 264 -5.73 10.31 -23.21
C PRO A 264 -5.99 11.32 -22.09
N LEU A 265 -6.32 10.84 -20.89
CA LEU A 265 -6.58 11.72 -19.74
C LEU A 265 -5.29 12.33 -19.18
N LEU A 266 -4.18 11.59 -19.25
CA LEU A 266 -2.85 12.01 -18.79
C LEU A 266 -2.06 12.77 -19.87
N ALA A 267 -2.24 12.42 -21.14
CA ALA A 267 -1.49 13.00 -22.25
C ALA A 267 -2.22 14.22 -22.84
N THR A 268 -1.83 15.42 -22.41
CA THR A 268 -2.18 16.68 -23.09
C THR A 268 -1.55 16.78 -24.49
N THR A 269 -0.65 15.88 -24.86
CA THR A 269 0.04 15.85 -26.16
C THR A 269 -0.04 14.45 -26.78
N GLY A 270 -0.81 14.32 -27.87
CA GLY A 270 -1.08 13.06 -28.59
C GLY A 270 0.14 12.36 -29.25
N TYR A 271 1.37 12.79 -28.96
CA TYR A 271 2.60 12.31 -29.62
C TYR A 271 3.20 11.06 -28.97
N LEU A 272 2.80 10.70 -27.74
CA LEU A 272 3.30 9.53 -27.00
C LEU A 272 2.56 8.21 -27.30
N LEU A 273 1.43 8.27 -28.01
CA LEU A 273 0.50 7.14 -28.14
C LEU A 273 1.00 6.03 -29.08
N SER A 274 1.74 6.37 -30.15
CA SER A 274 2.16 5.39 -31.17
C SER A 274 3.45 4.64 -30.81
N LYS A 275 4.44 5.31 -30.21
CA LYS A 275 5.78 4.72 -29.97
C LYS A 275 5.82 3.76 -28.77
N ASN A 276 4.86 3.86 -27.85
CA ASN A 276 4.85 3.10 -26.59
C ASN A 276 3.80 1.98 -26.53
N LEU A 277 2.95 1.79 -27.55
CA LEU A 277 1.87 0.79 -27.50
C LEU A 277 2.41 -0.65 -27.47
N PHE A 278 3.45 -0.94 -28.26
CA PHE A 278 4.08 -2.27 -28.26
C PHE A 278 4.74 -2.57 -26.90
N SER A 279 5.50 -1.61 -26.34
CA SER A 279 6.08 -1.75 -24.99
C SER A 279 5.00 -1.92 -23.93
N LEU A 280 3.89 -1.17 -24.00
CA LEU A 280 2.75 -1.32 -23.10
C LEU A 280 2.11 -2.71 -23.18
N ILE A 281 1.82 -3.21 -24.39
CA ILE A 281 1.24 -4.54 -24.58
C ILE A 281 2.20 -5.61 -24.02
N LEU A 282 3.49 -5.50 -24.31
CA LEU A 282 4.50 -6.40 -23.79
C LEU A 282 4.60 -6.34 -22.25
N ALA A 283 4.58 -5.15 -21.66
CA ALA A 283 4.65 -4.96 -20.21
C ALA A 283 3.43 -5.57 -19.50
N VAL A 284 2.22 -5.30 -20.00
CA VAL A 284 0.97 -5.83 -19.41
C VAL A 284 0.89 -7.34 -19.58
N THR A 285 1.25 -7.87 -20.75
CA THR A 285 1.21 -9.33 -21.01
C THR A 285 2.22 -10.09 -20.15
N LEU A 286 3.47 -9.61 -20.05
CA LEU A 286 4.48 -10.22 -19.19
C LEU A 286 4.09 -10.16 -17.71
N SER A 287 3.55 -9.03 -17.24
CA SER A 287 3.06 -8.89 -15.87
C SER A 287 1.89 -9.85 -15.57
N GLY A 288 0.93 -9.97 -16.48
CA GLY A 288 -0.21 -10.89 -16.33
C GLY A 288 0.19 -12.36 -16.37
N LEU A 289 1.15 -12.73 -17.23
CA LEU A 289 1.73 -14.07 -17.24
C LEU A 289 2.48 -14.36 -15.94
N LEU A 290 3.26 -13.40 -15.44
CA LEU A 290 3.97 -13.54 -14.17
C LEU A 290 2.99 -13.78 -13.00
N GLU A 291 1.85 -13.09 -12.98
CA GLU A 291 0.78 -13.31 -12.00
C GLU A 291 0.15 -14.72 -12.09
N ALA A 292 0.12 -15.31 -13.30
CA ALA A 292 -0.38 -16.67 -13.50
C ALA A 292 0.57 -17.75 -12.95
N TYR A 293 1.88 -17.50 -12.99
CA TYR A 293 2.92 -18.44 -12.53
C TYR A 293 3.36 -18.22 -11.08
N THR A 294 3.20 -17.01 -10.54
CA THR A 294 3.59 -16.70 -9.16
C THR A 294 2.46 -17.04 -8.18
N ALA A 295 2.82 -17.74 -7.09
CA ALA A 295 1.88 -18.16 -6.06
C ALA A 295 2.05 -17.41 -4.72
N GLN A 296 3.23 -16.82 -4.48
CA GLN A 296 3.60 -16.18 -3.23
C GLN A 296 3.96 -14.70 -3.47
N LEU A 297 3.41 -13.80 -2.65
CA LEU A 297 3.68 -12.36 -2.63
C LEU A 297 3.40 -11.61 -3.95
N ASP A 298 2.36 -12.06 -4.67
CA ASP A 298 1.84 -11.43 -5.88
C ASP A 298 1.54 -9.94 -5.67
N ASN A 299 0.97 -9.58 -4.52
CA ASN A 299 0.57 -8.20 -4.22
C ASN A 299 1.73 -7.19 -4.07
N ALA A 300 2.96 -7.64 -3.82
CA ALA A 300 4.12 -6.75 -3.70
C ALA A 300 5.01 -6.79 -4.94
N PHE A 301 5.20 -7.99 -5.52
CA PHE A 301 6.16 -8.19 -6.60
C PHE A 301 5.62 -7.79 -7.98
N ILE A 302 4.36 -8.13 -8.28
CA ILE A 302 3.74 -7.85 -9.58
C ILE A 302 3.70 -6.34 -9.90
N PRO A 303 3.34 -5.44 -8.96
CA PRO A 303 3.42 -4.00 -9.18
C PRO A 303 4.79 -3.48 -9.58
N LEU A 304 5.84 -3.96 -8.92
CA LEU A 304 7.22 -3.53 -9.15
C LEU A 304 7.73 -4.01 -10.50
N MET A 305 7.40 -5.26 -10.87
CA MET A 305 7.72 -5.80 -12.19
C MET A 305 6.95 -5.09 -13.29
N PHE A 306 5.67 -4.76 -13.06
CA PHE A 306 4.91 -4.01 -14.05
C PHE A 306 5.46 -2.58 -14.21
N TYR A 307 5.83 -1.93 -13.10
CA TYR A 307 6.50 -0.63 -13.11
C TYR A 307 7.82 -0.68 -13.90
N SER A 308 8.70 -1.64 -13.63
CA SER A 308 9.98 -1.75 -14.32
C SER A 308 9.82 -1.99 -15.82
N LEU A 309 8.86 -2.82 -16.22
CA LEU A 309 8.53 -3.07 -17.62
C LEU A 309 7.97 -1.83 -18.34
N LEU A 310 7.23 -0.95 -17.64
CA LEU A 310 6.75 0.33 -18.20
C LEU A 310 7.87 1.37 -18.36
N CYS A 311 8.96 1.23 -17.60
CA CYS A 311 10.11 2.13 -17.68
C CYS A 311 11.07 1.80 -18.82
N LEU A 312 11.10 0.54 -19.29
CA LEU A 312 11.85 0.07 -20.46
C LEU A 312 11.26 0.63 -21.78
#